data_AF-A0A6C0BQK2-F1
#
_entry.id   AF-A0A6C0BQK2-F1
#
_cell.length_a   1.000
_cell.length_b   1.000
_cell.length_c   1.000
_cell.angle_alpha   90.00
_cell.angle_beta   90.00
_cell.angle_gamma   90.00
#
_symmetry.space_group_name_H-M   'P 1'
#
loop_
_entity.id
_entity.type
_entity.pdbx_description
1 polymer ?
#
loop_
_entity_poly.entity_id
_entity_poly.type
_entity_poly.pdbx_seq_one_letter_code
_entity_poly.pdbx_strand_id
1 'polypeptide(L)'
;MSMSTKILFAIIYIVLDLLWISTMSTFFYKNKIEAVQMSSPMKFKIIPAIMAYITLLIVMFFICIPLSEFFKDKYPTWFVFSVVGFCIYGVYNFTNGAIFTNYDNIFMLVDTLWGIVSFAILGSIFTFLQKNKIN
;
A
#
# COMPACT_ATOMS: atom_id res chain seq x y z
N MET A 1 -6.40 8.29 19.24
CA MET A 1 -5.39 9.11 18.52
C MET A 1 -5.98 10.48 18.15
N SER A 2 -5.37 11.60 18.56
CA SER A 2 -5.87 12.95 18.16
C SER A 2 -5.83 13.17 16.65
N MET A 3 -6.61 14.15 16.17
CA MET A 3 -6.77 14.48 14.75
C MET A 3 -5.44 14.80 14.05
N SER A 4 -4.57 15.58 14.69
CA SER A 4 -3.26 15.97 14.14
C SER A 4 -2.38 14.77 13.79
N THR A 5 -2.41 13.71 14.59
CA THR A 5 -1.60 12.52 14.30
C THR A 5 -2.24 11.59 13.29
N LYS A 6 -3.57 11.60 13.15
CA LYS A 6 -4.22 10.90 12.03
C LYS A 6 -3.79 11.53 10.71
N ILE A 7 -3.77 12.86 10.66
CA ILE A 7 -3.29 13.62 9.50
C ILE A 7 -1.81 13.34 9.24
N LEU A 8 -0.94 13.43 10.25
CA LEU A 8 0.48 13.11 10.11
C LEU A 8 0.70 11.68 9.58
N PHE A 9 -0.02 10.71 10.13
CA PHE A 9 0.08 9.33 9.71
C PHE A 9 -0.35 9.12 8.24
N ALA A 10 -1.44 9.77 7.81
CA ALA A 10 -1.88 9.75 6.42
C ALA A 10 -0.84 10.40 5.47
N ILE A 11 -0.22 11.51 5.89
CA ILE A 11 0.84 12.17 5.13
C ILE A 11 2.05 11.24 4.97
N ILE A 12 2.50 10.62 6.06
CA ILE A 12 3.62 9.67 6.03
C ILE A 12 3.33 8.53 5.04
N TYR A 13 2.11 7.98 5.08
CA TYR A 13 1.70 6.96 4.14
C TYR A 13 1.79 7.42 2.68
N ILE A 14 1.16 8.54 2.35
CA ILE A 14 1.14 9.07 0.98
C ILE A 14 2.57 9.35 0.51
N VAL A 15 3.41 9.95 1.34
CA VAL A 15 4.81 10.25 0.98
C VAL A 15 5.60 8.98 0.75
N LEU A 16 5.48 7.96 1.62
CA LEU A 16 6.16 6.68 1.48
C LEU A 16 5.82 6.02 0.14
N ASP A 17 4.53 5.95 -0.20
CA ASP A 17 4.08 5.28 -1.41
C ASP A 17 4.39 6.08 -2.68
N LEU A 18 4.30 7.41 -2.64
CA LEU A 18 4.72 8.26 -3.75
C LEU A 18 6.22 8.13 -4.05
N LEU A 19 7.06 8.00 -3.02
CA LEU A 19 8.49 7.75 -3.20
C LEU A 19 8.74 6.39 -3.87
N TRP A 20 8.03 5.35 -3.45
CA TRP A 20 8.12 4.04 -4.07
C TRP A 20 7.67 4.07 -5.53
N ILE A 21 6.47 4.58 -5.81
CA ILE A 21 5.91 4.61 -7.16
C ILE A 21 6.75 5.50 -8.08
N SER A 22 7.18 6.68 -7.65
CA SER A 22 8.01 7.55 -8.50
C SER A 22 9.33 6.88 -8.88
N THR A 23 9.97 6.19 -7.94
CA THR A 23 11.21 5.45 -8.19
C THR A 23 10.95 4.22 -9.07
N MET A 24 10.03 3.34 -8.66
CA MET A 24 9.76 2.09 -9.38
C MET A 24 9.14 2.33 -10.76
N SER A 25 8.33 3.36 -10.95
CA SER A 25 7.78 3.71 -12.26
C SER A 25 8.90 3.99 -13.27
N THR A 26 9.90 4.79 -12.88
CA THR A 26 11.03 5.12 -13.74
C THR A 26 11.95 3.92 -14.02
N PHE A 27 12.26 3.12 -13.00
CA PHE A 27 13.27 2.06 -13.13
C PHE A 27 12.72 0.70 -13.58
N PHE A 28 11.44 0.40 -13.28
CA PHE A 28 10.93 -0.97 -13.37
C PHE A 28 9.52 -1.08 -13.96
N TYR A 29 8.54 -0.29 -13.49
CA TYR A 29 7.12 -0.51 -13.85
C TYR A 29 6.76 -0.04 -15.25
N LYS A 30 7.36 1.05 -15.76
CA LYS A 30 6.95 1.64 -17.05
C LYS A 30 6.90 0.61 -18.18
N ASN A 31 8.00 -0.08 -18.44
CA ASN A 31 8.08 -1.04 -19.54
C ASN A 31 7.12 -2.23 -19.35
N LYS A 32 6.88 -2.64 -18.09
CA LYS A 32 5.96 -3.74 -17.77
C LYS A 32 4.51 -3.35 -18.00
N ILE A 33 4.13 -2.13 -17.61
CA ILE A 33 2.77 -1.62 -17.83
C ILE A 33 2.52 -1.34 -19.32
N GLU A 34 3.50 -0.78 -20.04
CA GLU A 34 3.39 -0.60 -21.49
C GLU A 34 3.23 -1.94 -22.23
N ALA A 35 3.91 -3.01 -21.79
CA ALA A 35 3.73 -4.36 -22.36
C ALA A 35 2.29 -4.90 -22.20
N VAL A 36 1.65 -4.64 -21.05
CA VAL A 36 0.23 -4.96 -20.83
C VAL A 36 -0.67 -4.10 -21.74
N GLN A 37 -0.27 -2.86 -22.02
CA GLN A 37 -0.99 -1.93 -22.90
C GLN A 37 -0.64 -2.09 -24.39
N MET A 38 -0.15 -3.25 -24.82
CA MET A 38 0.26 -3.53 -26.21
C MET A 38 1.28 -2.50 -26.74
N SER A 39 2.23 -2.12 -25.90
CA SER A 39 3.28 -1.11 -26.15
C SER A 39 2.77 0.32 -26.37
N SER A 40 1.53 0.61 -25.97
CA SER A 40 1.04 1.98 -25.90
C SER A 40 1.72 2.72 -24.73
N PRO A 41 2.09 4.01 -24.89
CA PRO A 41 2.70 4.77 -23.81
C PRO A 41 1.81 4.81 -22.57
N MET A 42 2.43 4.64 -21.39
CA MET A 42 1.71 4.76 -20.13
C MET A 42 1.05 6.15 -20.01
N LYS A 43 -0.27 6.17 -19.81
CA LYS A 43 -1.04 7.39 -19.53
C LYS A 43 -1.53 7.39 -18.09
N PHE A 44 -1.01 8.32 -17.30
CA PHE A 44 -1.43 8.50 -15.91
C PHE A 44 -2.84 9.11 -15.85
N LYS A 45 -3.79 8.40 -15.22
CA LYS A 45 -5.15 8.89 -14.99
C LYS A 45 -5.29 9.34 -13.53
N ILE A 46 -5.41 10.65 -13.32
CA ILE A 46 -5.37 11.25 -11.98
C ILE A 46 -6.57 10.87 -11.11
N ILE A 47 -7.77 10.80 -11.69
CA ILE A 47 -9.01 10.52 -10.93
C ILE A 47 -8.98 9.10 -10.31
N PRO A 48 -8.73 8.01 -11.07
CA PRO A 48 -8.58 6.68 -10.49
C PRO A 48 -7.46 6.59 -9.45
N ALA A 49 -6.34 7.30 -9.66
CA ALA A 49 -5.25 7.32 -8.69
C ALA A 49 -5.70 7.93 -7.35
N ILE A 50 -6.37 9.08 -7.38
CA ILE A 50 -6.93 9.72 -6.17
C ILE A 50 -7.91 8.77 -5.47
N MET A 51 -8.80 8.11 -6.22
CA MET A 51 -9.76 7.16 -5.67
C MET A 51 -9.07 5.95 -5.00
N ALA A 52 -7.98 5.45 -5.57
CA ALA A 52 -7.18 4.39 -4.95
C ALA A 52 -6.60 4.84 -3.60
N TYR A 53 -6.00 6.03 -3.52
CA TYR A 53 -5.47 6.55 -2.26
C TYR A 53 -6.55 6.82 -1.21
N ILE A 54 -7.71 7.35 -1.60
CA ILE A 54 -8.86 7.49 -0.68
C ILE A 54 -9.28 6.13 -0.13
N THR A 55 -9.37 5.12 -1.00
CA THR A 55 -9.73 3.75 -0.60
C THR A 55 -8.70 3.17 0.37
N LEU A 56 -7.41 3.37 0.12
CA LEU A 56 -6.34 2.90 0.98
C LEU A 56 -6.33 3.62 2.35
N LEU A 57 -6.67 4.92 2.39
CA LEU A 57 -6.86 5.62 3.66
C LEU A 57 -8.07 5.08 4.44
N ILE A 58 -9.17 4.73 3.76
CA ILE A 58 -10.32 4.08 4.39
C ILE A 58 -9.90 2.75 5.01
N VAL A 59 -9.19 1.89 4.26
CA VAL A 59 -8.62 0.64 4.78
C VAL A 59 -7.77 0.93 6.02
N MET A 60 -6.88 1.92 5.95
CA MET A 60 -5.95 2.18 7.03
C MET A 60 -6.68 2.59 8.34
N PHE A 61 -7.66 3.48 8.24
CA PHE A 61 -8.37 3.99 9.43
C PHE A 61 -9.51 3.11 9.93
N PHE A 62 -10.21 2.41 9.04
CA PHE A 62 -11.40 1.65 9.38
C PHE A 62 -11.16 0.13 9.43
N ILE A 63 -10.03 -0.35 8.90
CA ILE A 63 -9.68 -1.77 8.92
C ILE A 63 -8.38 -1.99 9.69
N CYS A 64 -7.25 -1.48 9.22
CA CYS A 64 -5.94 -1.79 9.82
C CYS A 64 -5.87 -1.43 11.31
N ILE A 65 -6.25 -0.21 11.67
CA ILE A 65 -6.20 0.26 13.06
C ILE A 65 -7.16 -0.52 13.97
N PRO A 66 -8.48 -0.64 13.69
CA PRO A 66 -9.37 -1.44 14.53
C PRO A 66 -8.94 -2.91 14.64
N LEU A 67 -8.47 -3.49 13.53
CA LEU A 67 -8.03 -4.88 13.48
C LEU A 67 -6.76 -5.11 14.32
N SER A 68 -5.81 -4.18 14.31
CA SER A 68 -4.60 -4.30 15.13
C SER A 68 -4.89 -4.18 16.62
N GLU A 69 -5.84 -3.34 17.02
CA GLU A 69 -6.31 -3.26 18.42
C GLU A 69 -7.04 -4.54 18.84
N PHE A 70 -7.85 -5.12 17.95
CA PHE A 70 -8.53 -6.40 18.20
C PHE A 70 -7.55 -7.56 18.43
N PHE A 71 -6.42 -7.57 17.71
CA PHE A 71 -5.40 -8.62 17.81
C PHE A 71 -4.19 -8.27 18.68
N LYS A 72 -4.23 -7.17 19.43
CA LYS A 72 -3.06 -6.61 20.14
C LYS A 72 -2.35 -7.59 21.08
N ASP A 73 -3.08 -8.53 21.68
CA ASP A 73 -2.54 -9.50 22.64
C ASP A 73 -1.95 -10.76 21.95
N LYS A 74 -2.18 -10.92 20.64
CA LYS A 74 -1.76 -12.10 19.86
C LYS A 74 -0.68 -11.77 18.84
N TYR A 75 -0.77 -10.61 18.19
CA TYR A 75 0.10 -10.24 17.09
C TYR A 75 0.54 -8.78 17.20
N PRO A 76 1.78 -8.46 16.82
CA PRO A 76 2.22 -7.08 16.78
C PRO A 76 1.49 -6.32 15.66
N THR A 77 1.27 -5.01 15.87
CA THR A 77 0.55 -4.13 14.93
C THR A 77 1.11 -4.21 13.51
N TRP A 78 2.43 -4.20 13.33
CA TRP A 78 3.08 -4.27 12.02
C TRP A 78 2.71 -5.54 11.25
N PHE A 79 2.52 -6.67 11.95
CA PHE A 79 2.16 -7.95 11.32
C PHE A 79 0.71 -7.89 10.83
N VAL A 80 -0.21 -7.43 11.67
CA VAL A 80 -1.63 -7.28 11.29
C VAL A 80 -1.76 -6.37 10.07
N PHE A 81 -1.05 -5.24 10.06
CA PHE A 81 -1.02 -4.35 8.91
C PHE A 81 -0.44 -5.03 7.67
N SER A 82 0.68 -5.75 7.80
CA SER A 82 1.33 -6.44 6.68
C SER A 82 0.43 -7.49 6.01
N VAL A 83 -0.41 -8.19 6.80
CA VAL A 83 -1.40 -9.14 6.28
C VAL A 83 -2.47 -8.41 5.47
N VAL A 84 -2.96 -7.26 5.96
CA VAL A 84 -3.91 -6.43 5.19
C VAL A 84 -3.28 -5.92 3.89
N GLY A 85 -2.04 -5.44 3.95
CA GLY A 85 -1.27 -5.01 2.78
C GLY A 85 -1.07 -6.13 1.75
N PHE A 86 -0.70 -7.33 2.21
CA PHE A 86 -0.62 -8.53 1.37
C PHE A 86 -1.95 -8.82 0.67
N CYS A 87 -3.06 -8.79 1.41
CA CYS A 87 -4.37 -9.09 0.84
C CYS A 87 -4.77 -8.07 -0.25
N ILE A 88 -4.54 -6.78 -0.03
CA ILE A 88 -4.93 -5.74 -1.00
C ILE A 88 -4.08 -5.83 -2.26
N TYR A 89 -2.76 -5.82 -2.11
CA TYR A 89 -1.85 -5.83 -3.25
C TYR A 89 -1.86 -7.20 -3.93
N GLY A 90 -1.99 -8.28 -3.17
CA GLY A 90 -2.14 -9.64 -3.71
C GLY A 90 -3.42 -9.79 -4.51
N VAL A 91 -4.58 -9.38 -4.00
CA VAL A 91 -5.84 -9.43 -4.77
C VAL A 91 -5.72 -8.61 -6.06
N TYR A 92 -5.17 -7.40 -6.00
CA TYR A 92 -4.95 -6.58 -7.19
C TYR A 92 -4.02 -7.25 -8.21
N ASN A 93 -2.82 -7.63 -7.78
CA ASN A 93 -1.78 -8.18 -8.65
C ASN A 93 -2.12 -9.57 -9.18
N PHE A 94 -2.66 -10.47 -8.36
CA PHE A 94 -3.04 -11.81 -8.79
C PHE A 94 -4.26 -11.79 -9.73
N THR A 95 -5.23 -10.90 -9.49
CA THR A 95 -6.36 -10.73 -10.42
C THR A 95 -5.86 -10.20 -11.76
N ASN A 96 -4.97 -9.20 -11.76
CA ASN A 96 -4.36 -8.68 -12.98
C ASN A 96 -3.52 -9.74 -13.71
N GLY A 97 -2.74 -10.54 -12.99
CA GLY A 97 -1.99 -11.66 -13.54
C GLY A 97 -2.86 -12.76 -14.14
N ALA A 98 -4.09 -12.93 -13.64
CA ALA A 98 -5.05 -13.89 -14.18
C ALA A 98 -5.72 -13.40 -15.47
N ILE A 99 -5.91 -12.08 -15.65
CA ILE A 99 -6.66 -11.51 -16.79
C ILE A 99 -5.77 -11.00 -17.92
N PHE A 100 -4.57 -10.48 -17.62
CA PHE A 100 -3.71 -9.86 -18.62
C PHE A 100 -2.65 -10.85 -19.11
N THR A 101 -2.59 -11.06 -20.43
CA THR A 101 -1.65 -12.01 -21.05
C THR A 101 -0.18 -11.62 -20.89
N ASN A 102 0.13 -10.32 -20.88
CA ASN A 102 1.50 -9.80 -20.76
C ASN A 102 1.80 -9.23 -19.37
N TYR A 103 1.12 -9.72 -18.33
CA TYR A 103 1.40 -9.31 -16.96
C TYR A 103 2.65 -10.02 -16.43
N ASP A 104 3.70 -9.25 -16.16
CA ASP A 104 4.98 -9.82 -15.75
C ASP A 104 4.92 -10.39 -14.33
N ASN A 105 5.32 -11.66 -14.18
CA ASN A 105 5.27 -12.36 -12.89
C ASN A 105 6.19 -11.75 -11.83
N ILE A 106 7.34 -11.19 -12.24
CA ILE A 106 8.26 -10.55 -11.29
C ILE A 106 7.64 -9.22 -10.82
N PHE A 107 7.07 -8.43 -11.72
CA PHE A 107 6.31 -7.23 -11.40
C PHE A 107 5.19 -7.52 -10.41
N MET A 108 4.37 -8.53 -10.70
CA MET A 108 3.29 -9.00 -9.83
C MET A 108 3.78 -9.31 -8.40
N LEU A 109 4.88 -10.07 -8.28
CA LEU A 109 5.43 -10.46 -6.97
C LEU A 109 6.08 -9.29 -6.24
N VAL A 110 6.87 -8.47 -6.93
CA VAL A 110 7.54 -7.30 -6.33
C VAL A 110 6.52 -6.31 -5.79
N ASP A 111 5.48 -5.99 -6.57
CA ASP A 111 4.45 -5.06 -6.14
C ASP A 111 3.59 -5.65 -5.01
N THR A 112 3.31 -6.95 -5.03
CA THR A 112 2.67 -7.64 -3.90
C THR A 112 3.49 -7.56 -2.62
N LEU A 113 4.80 -7.80 -2.71
CA LEU A 113 5.72 -7.70 -1.58
C LEU A 113 5.84 -6.27 -1.05
N TRP A 114 5.76 -5.26 -1.92
CA TRP A 114 5.69 -3.88 -1.49
C TRP A 114 4.46 -3.61 -0.62
N GLY A 115 3.29 -4.19 -0.93
CA GLY A 115 2.11 -4.12 -0.06
C GLY A 115 2.39 -4.64 1.36
N ILE A 116 3.12 -5.75 1.47
CA ILE A 116 3.52 -6.31 2.79
C ILE A 116 4.44 -5.34 3.53
N VAL A 117 5.51 -4.90 2.86
CA VAL A 117 6.57 -4.07 3.46
C VAL A 117 6.05 -2.69 3.84
N SER A 118 5.34 -2.01 2.94
CA SER A 118 4.78 -0.67 3.17
C SER A 118 3.80 -0.68 4.33
N PHE A 119 2.88 -1.65 4.40
CA PHE A 119 1.94 -1.75 5.50
C PHE A 119 2.64 -2.14 6.82
N ALA A 120 3.67 -2.99 6.79
CA ALA A 120 4.47 -3.30 7.98
C ALA A 120 5.17 -2.05 8.56
N ILE A 121 5.75 -1.23 7.69
CA ILE A 121 6.37 0.05 8.06
C ILE A 121 5.31 0.96 8.70
N LEU A 122 4.13 1.06 8.09
CA LEU A 122 3.04 1.90 8.60
C LEU A 122 2.50 1.41 9.94
N GLY A 123 2.36 0.11 10.14
CA GLY A 123 1.99 -0.45 11.43
C GLY A 123 3.02 -0.13 12.51
N SER A 124 4.32 -0.18 12.17
CA SER A 124 5.41 0.19 13.08
C SER A 124 5.38 1.69 13.44
N ILE A 125 5.17 2.54 12.44
CA ILE A 125 5.02 4.00 12.64
C ILE A 125 3.78 4.30 13.49
N PHE A 126 2.67 3.60 13.27
CA PHE A 126 1.47 3.76 14.07
C PHE A 126 1.73 3.44 15.55
N THR A 127 2.40 2.31 15.85
CA THR A 127 2.79 1.97 17.22
C THR A 127 3.71 3.04 17.83
N PHE A 128 4.68 3.55 17.07
CA PHE A 128 5.56 4.63 17.52
C PHE A 128 4.79 5.92 17.85
N LEU A 129 3.85 6.32 16.99
CA LEU A 129 3.01 7.51 17.18
C LEU A 129 2.03 7.37 18.35
N GLN A 130 1.56 6.14 18.65
CA GLN A 130 0.74 5.88 19.84
C GLN A 130 1.56 6.01 21.12
N LYS A 131 2.76 5.42 21.18
CA LYS A 131 3.61 5.46 22.39
C LYS A 131 4.02 6.88 22.78
N ASN A 132 4.43 7.70 21.81
CA ASN A 132 4.86 9.09 22.07
C ASN A 132 3.72 10.08 22.36
N LYS A 133 2.47 9.61 22.40
CA LYS A 133 1.32 10.41 22.83
C LYS A 133 0.86 10.15 24.25
N ILE A 134 1.42 9.12 24.89
CA ILE A 134 1.11 8.73 26.27
C ILE A 134 2.06 9.44 27.26
N ASN A 135 3.03 10.21 26.75
CA ASN A 135 3.82 11.18 27.50
C ASN A 135 3.28 12.60 27.25
#